data_AF-A0A0F9DSM0-F1
#
_entry.id   AF-A0A0F9DSM0-F1
#
_cell.length_a   1.000
_cell.length_b   1.000
_cell.length_c   1.000
_cell.angle_alpha   90.00
_cell.angle_beta   90.00
_cell.angle_gamma   90.00
#
_symmetry.space_group_name_H-M   'P 1'
#
loop_
_entity.id
_entity.type
_entity.pdbx_description
1 polymer ?
#
loop_
_entity_poly.entity_id
_entity_poly.type
_entity_poly.pdbx_seq_one_letter_code
_entity_poly.pdbx_strand_id
1 'polypeptide(L)'
;ADTDTIVPIGPFVDVTDGKTPETTVTLGTADEAEILKHGATSTTDISGNTWAAMTGCDGHYKLTVSSSNTDTEGQLAVIVQDVSEFEPVKVNFMVVSANVWNSLFAAAGTDYLDVEPAAMAANVITAASIAAAAIDNATFAADVGTTAYASNRIALAVRKLMDELNLNHLMKDPVASRANMTTEVVDDTVLANIMTKVDGDTSDFVVTTDSLQAIRDKLTDIETDTDEIGTGGAGLDDLGGMSTAMKAEAQVEANDALIANNLDHLMKTAVNSNADMTTEVTDGTVLSNIMTKGSDTSDFSVATDSLEGSRDAIVAQDTTTNVAAILVDTGTTLEAHLTDIKGTAFVKDTNSLVNLAGTPGIEKNVALSAFMFTMVDVTDGYTPETGLTVTAQISKDGAAFVAANNSVSEISAGWYKIDFDQAEMNYDTLAWRFSATGCRDRSITVTTS
;
A
#
# COMPACT_ATOMS: atom_id res chain seq x y z
N ALA A 1 78.06 51.36 -17.91
CA ALA A 1 78.79 51.96 -16.77
C ALA A 1 79.47 50.87 -15.96
N ASP A 2 80.47 51.22 -15.14
CA ASP A 2 81.16 50.38 -14.14
C ASP A 2 82.09 49.24 -14.60
N THR A 3 82.57 49.26 -15.86
CA THR A 3 83.75 48.48 -16.26
C THR A 3 84.72 49.31 -17.08
N ASP A 4 86.02 49.16 -16.80
CA ASP A 4 87.09 49.82 -17.56
C ASP A 4 86.95 49.52 -19.05
N THR A 5 86.85 50.58 -19.85
CA THR A 5 86.50 50.51 -21.28
C THR A 5 87.59 51.17 -22.12
N ILE A 6 88.06 50.46 -23.15
CA ILE A 6 89.10 50.97 -24.06
C ILE A 6 88.43 51.71 -25.21
N VAL A 7 88.75 53.00 -25.38
CA VAL A 7 88.24 53.85 -26.47
C VAL A 7 89.37 54.37 -27.36
N PRO A 8 89.14 54.54 -28.68
CA PRO A 8 90.05 55.24 -29.56
C PRO A 8 89.96 56.76 -29.36
N ILE A 9 91.11 57.44 -29.25
CA ILE A 9 91.23 58.90 -29.22
C ILE A 9 92.18 59.33 -30.34
N GLY A 10 91.82 60.38 -31.06
CA GLY A 10 92.57 60.92 -32.21
C GLY A 10 91.64 61.44 -33.33
N PRO A 11 92.19 61.88 -34.47
CA PRO A 11 93.64 61.99 -34.74
C PRO A 11 94.29 63.12 -33.94
N PHE A 12 95.48 62.85 -33.40
CA PHE A 12 96.44 63.86 -32.95
C PHE A 12 97.33 64.27 -34.13
N VAL A 13 97.57 65.57 -34.27
CA VAL A 13 98.41 66.15 -35.33
C VAL A 13 99.35 67.20 -34.76
N ASP A 14 100.56 67.25 -35.30
CA ASP A 14 101.65 68.17 -34.93
C ASP A 14 101.17 69.63 -34.99
N VAL A 15 101.41 70.38 -33.90
CA VAL A 15 100.99 71.79 -33.75
C VAL A 15 101.66 72.74 -34.76
N THR A 16 102.76 72.33 -35.39
CA THR A 16 103.51 73.10 -36.38
C THR A 16 102.81 73.17 -37.74
N ASP A 17 102.09 72.11 -38.15
CA ASP A 17 101.49 72.01 -39.48
C ASP A 17 99.99 71.61 -39.51
N GLY A 18 99.44 71.15 -38.38
CA GLY A 18 98.05 70.73 -38.20
C GLY A 18 97.65 69.52 -39.05
N LYS A 19 98.60 68.70 -39.50
CA LYS A 19 98.39 67.64 -40.51
C LYS A 19 99.21 66.37 -40.30
N THR A 20 100.48 66.50 -39.90
CA THR A 20 101.36 65.36 -39.67
C THR A 20 100.90 64.64 -38.40
N PRO A 21 100.60 63.33 -38.44
CA PRO A 21 100.13 62.63 -37.25
C PRO A 21 101.21 62.61 -36.16
N GLU A 22 100.88 63.03 -34.94
CA GLU A 22 101.80 62.93 -33.82
C GLU A 22 101.88 61.46 -33.35
N THR A 23 103.09 60.94 -33.16
CA THR A 23 103.35 59.50 -32.90
C THR A 23 103.95 59.23 -31.52
N THR A 24 104.20 60.26 -30.73
CA THR A 24 104.83 60.19 -29.40
C THR A 24 103.98 60.75 -28.26
N VAL A 25 102.71 61.14 -28.49
CA VAL A 25 101.77 61.65 -27.48
C VAL A 25 101.77 60.83 -26.18
N THR A 26 101.97 61.48 -25.04
CA THR A 26 101.77 60.89 -23.71
C THR A 26 100.87 61.75 -22.82
N LEU A 27 99.93 61.13 -22.10
CA LEU A 27 99.01 61.85 -21.21
C LEU A 27 99.67 62.43 -19.96
N GLY A 28 100.84 61.92 -19.56
CA GLY A 28 101.55 62.37 -18.37
C GLY A 28 102.41 63.61 -18.58
N THR A 29 102.56 64.06 -19.82
CA THR A 29 103.31 65.29 -20.19
C THR A 29 102.43 66.37 -20.82
N ALA A 30 101.25 65.99 -21.34
CA ALA A 30 100.28 66.92 -21.92
C ALA A 30 99.85 68.01 -20.93
N ASP A 31 99.61 69.22 -21.44
CA ASP A 31 99.12 70.37 -20.65
C ASP A 31 97.74 70.07 -20.03
N GLU A 32 96.85 69.46 -20.82
CA GLU A 32 95.58 68.91 -20.34
C GLU A 32 95.40 67.46 -20.79
N ALA A 33 95.13 66.57 -19.82
CA ALA A 33 94.69 65.20 -20.04
C ALA A 33 93.47 64.93 -19.16
N GLU A 34 92.28 65.29 -19.65
CA GLU A 34 91.09 65.47 -18.80
C GLU A 34 89.81 64.86 -19.39
N ILE A 35 88.85 64.55 -18.51
CA ILE A 35 87.47 64.22 -18.89
C ILE A 35 86.46 65.19 -18.27
N LEU A 36 85.39 65.48 -19.02
CA LEU A 36 84.22 66.21 -18.54
C LEU A 36 83.01 65.27 -18.53
N LYS A 37 82.55 64.90 -17.34
CA LYS A 37 81.37 64.05 -17.12
C LYS A 37 80.05 64.81 -17.37
N HIS A 38 78.96 64.07 -17.55
CA HIS A 38 77.65 64.66 -17.82
C HIS A 38 77.20 65.62 -16.69
N GLY A 39 76.90 66.87 -17.04
CA GLY A 39 76.45 67.89 -16.09
C GLY A 39 77.52 68.37 -15.09
N ALA A 40 78.77 67.89 -15.18
CA ALA A 40 79.83 68.31 -14.28
C ALA A 40 80.29 69.76 -14.55
N THR A 41 80.61 70.49 -13.49
CA THR A 41 81.12 71.88 -13.55
C THR A 41 82.65 71.96 -13.54
N SER A 42 83.33 70.82 -13.41
CA SER A 42 84.78 70.68 -13.42
C SER A 42 85.17 69.38 -14.12
N THR A 43 86.36 69.35 -14.67
CA THR A 43 86.97 68.17 -15.28
C THR A 43 87.54 67.22 -14.23
N THR A 44 87.96 66.03 -14.67
CA THR A 44 88.69 65.03 -13.89
C THR A 44 89.95 64.64 -14.65
N ASP A 45 91.09 64.66 -13.98
CA ASP A 45 92.39 64.25 -14.52
C ASP A 45 92.39 62.76 -14.92
N ILE A 46 92.97 62.46 -16.08
CA ILE A 46 93.21 61.11 -16.61
C ILE A 46 94.68 60.91 -17.07
N SER A 47 95.59 61.81 -16.71
CA SER A 47 97.04 61.71 -17.02
C SER A 47 97.68 60.38 -16.61
N GLY A 48 97.16 59.76 -15.54
CA GLY A 48 97.58 58.45 -15.05
C GLY A 48 96.87 57.22 -15.65
N ASN A 49 95.94 57.39 -16.59
CA ASN A 49 95.22 56.26 -17.20
C ASN A 49 96.11 55.50 -18.21
N THR A 50 95.80 54.22 -18.42
CA THR A 50 96.49 53.39 -19.41
C THR A 50 96.31 53.95 -20.82
N TRP A 51 97.43 54.29 -21.47
CA TRP A 51 97.51 54.92 -22.79
C TRP A 51 98.51 54.17 -23.67
N ALA A 52 98.15 53.90 -24.93
CA ALA A 52 99.04 53.25 -25.90
C ALA A 52 98.69 53.62 -27.34
N ALA A 53 99.70 53.76 -28.20
CA ALA A 53 99.50 53.99 -29.63
C ALA A 53 98.70 52.84 -30.29
N MET A 54 97.82 53.18 -31.23
CA MET A 54 97.04 52.19 -31.97
C MET A 54 97.88 51.58 -33.10
N THR A 55 98.14 50.27 -33.01
CA THR A 55 98.90 49.55 -34.04
C THR A 55 98.29 49.72 -35.43
N GLY A 56 99.05 50.32 -36.35
CA GLY A 56 98.64 50.52 -37.74
C GLY A 56 97.76 51.75 -38.00
N CYS A 57 97.63 52.67 -37.03
CA CYS A 57 96.90 53.93 -37.21
C CYS A 57 97.64 55.07 -36.49
N ASP A 58 98.51 55.76 -37.23
CA ASP A 58 99.30 56.88 -36.71
C ASP A 58 98.39 58.04 -36.26
N GLY A 59 98.81 58.78 -35.24
CA GLY A 59 97.99 59.81 -34.61
C GLY A 59 96.78 59.30 -33.82
N HIS A 60 96.59 57.98 -33.67
CA HIS A 60 95.50 57.42 -32.87
C HIS A 60 96.00 56.57 -31.71
N TYR A 61 95.34 56.71 -30.57
CA TYR A 61 95.72 56.08 -29.31
C TYR A 61 94.52 55.39 -28.67
N LYS A 62 94.83 54.39 -27.84
CA LYS A 62 93.87 53.67 -27.01
C LYS A 62 93.97 54.24 -25.60
N LEU A 63 92.87 54.85 -25.14
CA LEU A 63 92.67 55.24 -23.75
C LEU A 63 91.85 54.19 -23.03
N THR A 64 92.33 53.67 -21.92
CA THR A 64 91.46 53.00 -20.95
C THR A 64 90.76 54.07 -20.12
N VAL A 65 89.44 54.19 -20.27
CA VAL A 65 88.56 55.01 -19.43
C VAL A 65 88.07 54.12 -18.30
N SER A 66 88.31 54.51 -17.04
CA SER A 66 88.01 53.66 -15.89
C SER A 66 86.52 53.59 -15.55
N SER A 67 86.16 52.63 -14.69
CA SER A 67 84.88 52.64 -13.95
C SER A 67 84.61 53.99 -13.28
N SER A 68 85.57 54.56 -12.54
CA SER A 68 85.43 55.89 -11.91
C SER A 68 85.37 57.08 -12.88
N ASN A 69 85.67 56.87 -14.16
CA ASN A 69 85.44 57.86 -15.22
C ASN A 69 84.03 57.74 -15.84
N THR A 70 83.36 56.59 -15.71
CA THR A 70 82.05 56.26 -16.31
C THR A 70 80.91 56.05 -15.29
N ASP A 71 81.12 56.50 -14.05
CA ASP A 71 80.16 56.47 -12.93
C ASP A 71 78.92 57.38 -13.10
N THR A 72 78.89 58.19 -14.15
CA THR A 72 77.86 59.19 -14.43
C THR A 72 77.30 58.98 -15.84
N GLU A 73 76.03 58.60 -15.94
CA GLU A 73 75.35 58.38 -17.21
C GLU A 73 75.07 59.69 -17.95
N GLY A 74 75.12 59.65 -19.29
CA GLY A 74 74.98 60.81 -20.16
C GLY A 74 76.24 61.10 -21.00
N GLN A 75 76.37 62.34 -21.47
CA GLN A 75 77.50 62.74 -22.31
C GLN A 75 78.81 62.82 -21.52
N LEU A 76 79.86 62.17 -22.04
CA LEU A 76 81.24 62.24 -21.54
C LEU A 76 82.13 62.82 -22.63
N ALA A 77 82.93 63.83 -22.33
CA ALA A 77 83.95 64.34 -23.25
C ALA A 77 85.35 64.00 -22.72
N VAL A 78 86.21 63.46 -23.59
CA VAL A 78 87.65 63.34 -23.37
C VAL A 78 88.32 64.52 -24.07
N ILE A 79 89.20 65.22 -23.37
CA ILE A 79 89.92 66.40 -23.83
C ILE A 79 91.41 66.15 -23.58
N VAL A 80 92.22 66.21 -24.62
CA VAL A 80 93.68 66.10 -24.52
C VAL A 80 94.31 67.22 -25.33
N GLN A 81 95.19 68.01 -24.72
CA GLN A 81 95.85 69.16 -25.34
C GLN A 81 97.30 69.25 -24.86
N ASP A 82 98.20 69.64 -25.77
CA ASP A 82 99.57 70.04 -25.45
C ASP A 82 99.94 71.14 -26.45
N VAL A 83 100.00 72.39 -25.99
CA VAL A 83 100.20 73.54 -26.89
C VAL A 83 101.62 73.61 -27.48
N SER A 84 102.50 72.69 -27.06
CA SER A 84 103.88 72.57 -27.52
C SER A 84 104.07 71.40 -28.49
N GLU A 85 103.25 70.35 -28.42
CA GLU A 85 103.38 69.12 -29.22
C GLU A 85 102.25 68.93 -30.26
N PHE A 86 100.97 69.10 -29.90
CA PHE A 86 99.86 68.73 -30.80
C PHE A 86 98.58 69.58 -30.65
N GLU A 87 97.81 69.69 -31.75
CA GLU A 87 96.54 70.43 -31.75
C GLU A 87 95.49 69.81 -30.80
N PRO A 88 94.68 70.62 -30.08
CA PRO A 88 93.66 70.15 -29.13
C PRO A 88 92.69 69.10 -29.68
N VAL A 89 92.68 67.91 -29.06
CA VAL A 89 91.77 66.81 -29.41
C VAL A 89 90.63 66.72 -28.40
N LYS A 90 89.39 66.74 -28.90
CA LYS A 90 88.18 66.48 -28.11
C LYS A 90 87.32 65.39 -28.75
N VAL A 91 87.04 64.33 -28.00
CA VAL A 91 86.15 63.24 -28.41
C VAL A 91 84.97 63.14 -27.44
N ASN A 92 83.75 63.04 -27.96
CA ASN A 92 82.54 62.90 -27.14
C ASN A 92 81.99 61.48 -27.24
N PHE A 93 81.57 60.93 -26.10
CA PHE A 93 80.96 59.63 -25.94
C PHE A 93 79.62 59.76 -25.20
N MET A 94 78.80 58.70 -25.24
CA MET A 94 77.60 58.56 -24.40
C MET A 94 77.83 57.39 -23.44
N VAL A 95 77.81 57.69 -22.14
CA VAL A 95 77.80 56.67 -21.08
C VAL A 95 76.34 56.27 -20.87
N VAL A 96 76.04 54.99 -21.07
CA VAL A 96 74.73 54.41 -20.77
C VAL A 96 74.85 53.34 -19.69
N SER A 97 73.73 53.04 -19.04
CA SER A 97 73.59 51.93 -18.12
C SER A 97 73.94 50.60 -18.78
N ALA A 98 74.43 49.63 -18.00
CA ALA A 98 74.88 48.34 -18.55
C ALA A 98 73.75 47.53 -19.20
N ASN A 99 72.53 47.59 -18.66
CA ASN A 99 71.35 46.94 -19.27
C ASN A 99 70.95 47.58 -20.61
N VAL A 100 71.02 48.91 -20.75
CA VAL A 100 70.76 49.59 -22.02
C VAL A 100 71.83 49.25 -23.05
N TRP A 101 73.13 49.29 -22.68
CA TRP A 101 74.21 48.89 -23.58
C TRP A 101 74.03 47.45 -24.07
N ASN A 102 73.81 46.50 -23.16
CA ASN A 102 73.63 45.10 -23.51
C ASN A 102 72.44 44.94 -24.47
N SER A 103 71.27 45.50 -24.13
CA SER A 103 70.05 45.40 -24.98
C SER A 103 70.19 45.94 -26.41
N LEU A 104 71.19 46.80 -26.67
CA LEU A 104 71.46 47.39 -27.98
C LEU A 104 72.58 46.66 -28.75
N PHE A 105 73.49 45.96 -28.04
CA PHE A 105 74.77 45.51 -28.61
C PHE A 105 75.20 44.08 -28.23
N ALA A 106 74.42 43.33 -27.44
CA ALA A 106 74.76 41.94 -27.14
C ALA A 106 74.39 40.99 -28.31
N ALA A 107 74.68 39.70 -28.11
CA ALA A 107 74.47 38.69 -29.13
C ALA A 107 72.98 38.38 -29.31
N ALA A 108 72.55 38.29 -30.57
CA ALA A 108 71.15 38.03 -30.92
C ALA A 108 70.59 36.79 -30.19
N GLY A 109 69.57 37.01 -29.36
CA GLY A 109 68.86 35.96 -28.62
C GLY A 109 69.10 35.92 -27.11
N THR A 110 69.97 36.76 -26.55
CA THR A 110 70.12 36.93 -25.09
C THR A 110 69.55 38.23 -24.52
N ASP A 111 69.05 39.12 -25.38
CA ASP A 111 68.65 40.48 -24.98
C ASP A 111 67.20 40.61 -24.54
N TYR A 112 67.06 40.96 -23.26
CA TYR A 112 65.87 41.59 -22.71
C TYR A 112 66.27 42.95 -22.14
N LEU A 113 65.58 44.01 -22.54
CA LEU A 113 65.62 45.25 -21.78
C LEU A 113 64.64 45.10 -20.62
N ASP A 114 65.16 44.78 -19.44
CA ASP A 114 64.39 44.79 -18.19
C ASP A 114 64.02 46.24 -17.84
N VAL A 115 62.96 46.74 -18.48
CA VAL A 115 62.22 47.93 -18.05
C VAL A 115 61.19 47.50 -17.01
N GLU A 116 61.23 48.11 -15.83
CA GLU A 116 60.14 48.15 -14.86
C GLU A 116 59.24 49.34 -15.25
N PRO A 117 58.17 49.15 -16.05
CA PRO A 117 57.43 50.27 -16.58
C PRO A 117 56.38 50.63 -15.52
N ALA A 118 56.58 51.76 -14.84
CA ALA A 118 55.64 52.29 -13.83
C ALA A 118 54.20 52.52 -14.35
N ALA A 119 53.97 52.31 -15.66
CA ALA A 119 52.69 52.39 -16.35
C ALA A 119 52.26 51.05 -17.02
N MET A 120 52.68 49.87 -16.54
CA MET A 120 51.98 48.61 -16.85
C MET A 120 50.63 48.54 -16.11
N ALA A 121 49.72 49.43 -16.52
CA ALA A 121 48.45 49.66 -15.86
C ALA A 121 47.45 48.54 -16.16
N ALA A 122 47.11 47.80 -15.10
CA ALA A 122 46.10 46.74 -15.02
C ALA A 122 46.36 45.44 -15.81
N ASN A 123 46.07 44.31 -15.15
CA ASN A 123 45.94 42.95 -15.73
C ASN A 123 47.22 42.25 -16.22
N VAL A 124 48.42 42.68 -15.84
CA VAL A 124 49.63 41.85 -16.01
C VAL A 124 49.65 40.73 -14.98
N ILE A 125 49.60 39.48 -15.44
CA ILE A 125 49.76 38.30 -14.58
C ILE A 125 51.25 37.99 -14.42
N THR A 126 51.80 38.29 -13.25
CA THR A 126 53.17 37.92 -12.85
C THR A 126 53.16 36.59 -12.07
N ALA A 127 54.32 35.94 -11.92
CA ALA A 127 54.44 34.76 -11.06
C ALA A 127 54.06 35.05 -9.59
N ALA A 128 54.24 36.30 -9.12
CA ALA A 128 53.81 36.74 -7.79
C ALA A 128 52.31 37.05 -7.71
N SER A 129 51.64 37.37 -8.83
CA SER A 129 50.18 37.57 -8.86
C SER A 129 49.40 36.26 -8.70
N ILE A 130 50.03 35.12 -9.01
CA ILE A 130 49.60 33.80 -8.55
C ILE A 130 50.30 33.55 -7.21
N ALA A 131 49.91 34.29 -6.17
CA ALA A 131 50.42 34.05 -4.83
C ALA A 131 50.16 32.59 -4.42
N ALA A 132 51.07 32.00 -3.64
CA ALA A 132 50.77 30.73 -3.00
C ALA A 132 49.47 30.88 -2.18
N ALA A 133 48.50 30.00 -2.43
CA ALA A 133 47.11 30.07 -1.96
C ALA A 133 46.12 31.03 -2.68
N ALA A 134 46.51 31.75 -3.73
CA ALA A 134 45.54 32.52 -4.56
C ALA A 134 44.46 31.63 -5.22
N ILE A 135 44.75 30.33 -5.38
CA ILE A 135 43.81 29.30 -5.80
C ILE A 135 43.98 28.06 -4.90
N ASP A 136 43.91 28.22 -3.57
CA ASP A 136 43.79 27.07 -2.67
C ASP A 136 42.34 26.67 -2.38
N ASN A 137 42.19 25.45 -1.88
CA ASN A 137 40.90 24.87 -1.54
C ASN A 137 40.20 25.63 -0.39
N ALA A 138 40.94 26.33 0.48
CA ALA A 138 40.37 27.11 1.57
C ALA A 138 39.73 28.42 1.07
N THR A 139 40.39 29.13 0.16
CA THR A 139 39.87 30.32 -0.50
C THR A 139 38.67 29.98 -1.38
N PHE A 140 38.73 28.86 -2.12
CA PHE A 140 37.60 28.38 -2.90
C PHE A 140 36.41 27.94 -2.02
N ALA A 141 36.66 27.32 -0.86
CA ALA A 141 35.61 26.94 0.09
C ALA A 141 35.00 28.13 0.87
N ALA A 142 35.75 29.22 1.05
CA ALA A 142 35.23 30.47 1.63
C ALA A 142 34.36 31.25 0.61
N ASP A 143 34.73 31.21 -0.68
CA ASP A 143 34.07 31.94 -1.77
C ASP A 143 33.02 31.09 -2.53
N VAL A 144 32.26 30.27 -1.80
CA VAL A 144 31.03 29.60 -2.32
C VAL A 144 29.76 30.00 -1.57
N GLY A 145 29.84 31.00 -0.69
CA GLY A 145 28.71 31.61 0.01
C GLY A 145 27.86 32.56 -0.84
N THR A 146 26.81 33.13 -0.24
CA THR A 146 25.77 33.95 -0.91
C THR A 146 26.29 35.17 -1.68
N THR A 147 27.48 35.69 -1.35
CA THR A 147 28.11 36.85 -1.99
C THR A 147 29.04 36.50 -3.17
N ALA A 148 29.48 35.25 -3.30
CA ALA A 148 30.50 34.85 -4.29
C ALA A 148 30.07 35.03 -5.75
N TYR A 149 28.76 34.89 -6.00
CA TYR A 149 28.19 34.74 -7.34
C TYR A 149 28.22 36.02 -8.19
N ALA A 150 28.48 37.17 -7.58
CA ALA A 150 28.69 38.44 -8.29
C ALA A 150 30.12 38.62 -8.80
N SER A 151 31.10 37.96 -8.16
CA SER A 151 32.53 38.23 -8.36
C SER A 151 33.26 37.08 -9.06
N ASN A 152 32.90 35.84 -8.73
CA ASN A 152 33.62 34.65 -9.18
C ASN A 152 32.99 34.04 -10.44
N ARG A 153 33.63 34.25 -11.60
CA ARG A 153 33.12 33.76 -12.89
C ARG A 153 33.12 32.23 -13.01
N ILE A 154 33.96 31.52 -12.25
CA ILE A 154 33.98 30.05 -12.23
C ILE A 154 32.79 29.55 -11.40
N ALA A 155 32.53 30.12 -10.22
CA ALA A 155 31.34 29.80 -9.43
C ALA A 155 30.04 30.06 -10.21
N LEU A 156 29.97 31.17 -10.96
CA LEU A 156 28.84 31.47 -11.85
C LEU A 156 28.72 30.47 -13.00
N ALA A 157 29.82 30.02 -13.61
CA ALA A 157 29.82 29.03 -14.68
C ALA A 157 29.42 27.63 -14.17
N VAL A 158 29.91 27.21 -13.00
CA VAL A 158 29.55 25.94 -12.36
C VAL A 158 28.07 25.94 -11.96
N ARG A 159 27.53 27.04 -11.41
CA ARG A 159 26.08 27.17 -11.22
C ARG A 159 25.33 27.02 -12.54
N LYS A 160 25.69 27.80 -13.56
CA LYS A 160 24.99 27.76 -14.85
C LYS A 160 24.99 26.36 -15.45
N LEU A 161 26.11 25.63 -15.34
CA LEU A 161 26.20 24.24 -15.75
C LEU A 161 25.31 23.32 -14.90
N MET A 162 25.24 23.50 -13.58
CA MET A 162 24.34 22.70 -12.72
C MET A 162 22.85 23.00 -12.93
N ASP A 163 22.52 24.25 -13.26
CA ASP A 163 21.17 24.67 -13.64
C ASP A 163 20.82 24.14 -15.05
N GLU A 164 21.71 24.25 -16.05
CA GLU A 164 21.54 23.67 -17.40
C GLU A 164 21.45 22.14 -17.39
N LEU A 165 22.20 21.46 -16.52
CA LEU A 165 22.15 20.01 -16.34
C LEU A 165 20.95 19.55 -15.49
N ASN A 166 20.11 20.45 -14.97
CA ASN A 166 18.89 20.15 -14.23
C ASN A 166 19.07 19.21 -13.02
N LEU A 167 20.28 19.07 -12.46
CA LEU A 167 20.56 18.16 -11.33
C LEU A 167 19.82 18.56 -10.04
N ASN A 168 19.45 19.84 -9.95
CA ASN A 168 18.56 20.37 -8.93
C ASN A 168 17.19 19.65 -8.86
N HIS A 169 16.70 19.07 -9.96
CA HIS A 169 15.40 18.37 -10.02
C HIS A 169 15.49 16.89 -9.61
N LEU A 170 16.68 16.41 -9.19
CA LEU A 170 16.83 15.09 -8.56
C LEU A 170 17.11 15.19 -7.06
N MET A 171 17.87 16.20 -6.61
CA MET A 171 17.99 16.60 -5.21
C MET A 171 18.32 18.10 -5.11
N LYS A 172 17.35 18.92 -4.70
CA LYS A 172 17.60 20.23 -4.09
C LYS A 172 17.28 20.19 -2.59
N ASP A 173 17.73 21.21 -1.87
CA ASP A 173 17.59 21.29 -0.41
C ASP A 173 16.15 21.03 0.07
N PRO A 174 15.96 20.28 1.17
CA PRO A 174 14.63 19.95 1.67
C PRO A 174 13.83 21.22 1.97
N VAL A 175 12.75 21.45 1.20
CA VAL A 175 11.84 22.58 1.42
C VAL A 175 11.27 22.52 2.82
N ALA A 176 11.40 23.61 3.57
CA ALA A 176 11.07 23.67 5.00
C ALA A 176 9.58 23.43 5.33
N SER A 177 8.71 23.39 4.31
CA SER A 177 7.30 23.02 4.41
C SER A 177 6.81 22.50 3.05
N ARG A 178 5.88 21.54 3.06
CA ARG A 178 5.17 21.05 1.87
C ARG A 178 4.44 22.15 1.10
N ALA A 179 4.13 23.27 1.74
CA ALA A 179 3.49 24.43 1.11
C ALA A 179 4.43 25.24 0.20
N ASN A 180 5.75 24.99 0.23
CA ASN A 180 6.75 25.68 -0.57
C ASN A 180 7.30 24.80 -1.72
N MET A 181 6.64 23.68 -2.04
CA MET A 181 6.93 22.88 -3.22
C MET A 181 6.37 23.59 -4.46
N THR A 182 7.16 24.49 -5.06
CA THR A 182 6.84 25.09 -6.37
C THR A 182 7.56 24.32 -7.46
N THR A 183 6.82 23.84 -8.48
CA THR A 183 7.30 23.44 -9.82
C THR A 183 8.69 22.78 -9.79
N GLU A 184 8.78 21.65 -9.06
CA GLU A 184 10.04 20.95 -8.76
C GLU A 184 10.55 20.10 -9.93
N VAL A 185 9.70 19.92 -10.94
CA VAL A 185 9.94 19.19 -12.18
C VAL A 185 9.79 20.19 -13.32
N VAL A 186 10.63 20.12 -14.37
CA VAL A 186 10.48 21.01 -15.53
C VAL A 186 9.31 20.53 -16.38
N ASP A 187 8.54 21.47 -16.93
CA ASP A 187 7.46 21.21 -17.87
C ASP A 187 7.95 20.43 -19.12
N ASP A 188 7.04 19.77 -19.83
CA ASP A 188 7.32 18.87 -20.97
C ASP A 188 8.25 17.66 -20.66
N THR A 189 8.72 17.48 -19.43
CA THR A 189 9.54 16.30 -19.08
C THR A 189 8.70 15.04 -18.95
N VAL A 190 9.35 13.88 -19.09
CA VAL A 190 8.71 12.57 -18.88
C VAL A 190 8.07 12.47 -17.48
N LEU A 191 8.65 13.11 -16.46
CA LEU A 191 8.12 13.10 -15.11
C LEU A 191 6.93 14.06 -14.96
N ALA A 192 6.96 15.24 -15.59
CA ALA A 192 5.83 16.16 -15.67
C ALA A 192 4.61 15.50 -16.33
N ASN A 193 4.81 14.81 -17.47
CA ASN A 193 3.76 14.10 -18.21
C ASN A 193 3.20 12.86 -17.48
N ILE A 194 3.87 12.38 -16.42
CA ILE A 194 3.36 11.33 -15.53
C ILE A 194 2.58 11.93 -14.35
N MET A 195 2.90 13.17 -13.95
CA MET A 195 2.35 13.85 -12.77
C MET A 195 1.17 14.78 -13.06
N THR A 196 0.90 15.11 -14.33
CA THR A 196 -0.08 16.13 -14.75
C THR A 196 -1.00 15.56 -15.84
N LYS A 197 -2.22 16.11 -15.96
CA LYS A 197 -3.30 15.45 -16.73
C LYS A 197 -3.46 15.93 -18.18
N VAL A 198 -3.02 17.14 -18.52
CA VAL A 198 -3.55 17.86 -19.70
C VAL A 198 -2.49 18.25 -20.72
N ASP A 199 -1.31 18.72 -20.29
CA ASP A 199 -0.34 19.40 -21.15
C ASP A 199 1.14 19.17 -20.79
N GLY A 200 1.45 18.69 -19.59
CA GLY A 200 2.83 18.58 -19.12
C GLY A 200 3.36 19.85 -18.44
N ASP A 201 2.49 20.84 -18.22
CA ASP A 201 2.76 22.01 -17.37
C ASP A 201 2.60 21.60 -15.90
N THR A 202 3.62 21.88 -15.08
CA THR A 202 3.65 21.53 -13.65
C THR A 202 3.40 22.74 -12.74
N SER A 203 3.03 23.88 -13.31
CA SER A 203 2.63 25.08 -12.56
C SER A 203 1.23 24.99 -11.94
N ASP A 204 0.37 24.09 -12.44
CA ASP A 204 -0.94 23.78 -11.85
C ASP A 204 -0.89 22.60 -10.85
N PHE A 205 0.27 21.94 -10.69
CA PHE A 205 0.42 20.72 -9.91
C PHE A 205 0.02 20.87 -8.43
N VAL A 206 -1.14 20.31 -8.11
CA VAL A 206 -1.70 20.21 -6.77
C VAL A 206 -1.45 18.80 -6.23
N VAL A 207 -0.59 18.70 -5.22
CA VAL A 207 -0.14 17.43 -4.61
C VAL A 207 -1.27 16.54 -4.05
N THR A 208 -2.48 17.06 -3.87
CA THR A 208 -3.66 16.28 -3.47
C THR A 208 -4.44 15.69 -4.63
N THR A 209 -4.30 16.24 -5.84
CA THR A 209 -4.92 15.74 -7.07
C THR A 209 -3.90 15.04 -7.96
N ASP A 210 -2.87 15.73 -8.45
CA ASP A 210 -2.40 15.45 -9.82
C ASP A 210 -1.46 14.25 -9.97
N SER A 211 -0.53 14.03 -9.03
CA SER A 211 0.46 12.93 -9.09
C SER A 211 -0.12 11.51 -9.09
N LEU A 212 -1.42 11.37 -8.80
CA LEU A 212 -2.18 10.13 -8.94
C LEU A 212 -3.52 10.35 -9.65
N GLN A 213 -3.80 11.51 -10.25
CA GLN A 213 -5.16 11.85 -10.71
C GLN A 213 -5.65 10.89 -11.79
N ALA A 214 -4.82 10.46 -12.75
CA ALA A 214 -5.24 9.46 -13.74
C ALA A 214 -5.60 8.09 -13.13
N ILE A 215 -4.93 7.70 -12.04
CA ILE A 215 -5.23 6.45 -11.30
C ILE A 215 -6.43 6.66 -10.37
N ARG A 216 -6.59 7.84 -9.76
CA ARG A 216 -7.72 8.17 -8.89
C ARG A 216 -9.01 8.40 -9.68
N ASP A 217 -8.95 9.03 -10.84
CA ASP A 217 -10.07 9.12 -11.79
C ASP A 217 -10.53 7.71 -12.16
N LYS A 218 -9.59 6.79 -12.48
CA LYS A 218 -9.91 5.39 -12.74
C LYS A 218 -10.40 4.63 -11.49
N LEU A 219 -9.98 5.02 -10.29
CA LEU A 219 -10.53 4.50 -9.05
C LEU A 219 -11.99 4.96 -8.86
N THR A 220 -12.30 6.23 -9.13
CA THR A 220 -13.65 6.79 -9.07
C THR A 220 -14.55 6.23 -10.18
N ASP A 221 -14.02 5.96 -11.37
CA ASP A 221 -14.72 5.19 -12.40
C ASP A 221 -15.05 3.78 -11.88
N ILE A 222 -14.08 3.08 -11.27
CA ILE A 222 -14.28 1.74 -10.68
C ILE A 222 -15.29 1.78 -9.52
N GLU A 223 -15.26 2.79 -8.66
CA GLU A 223 -16.22 2.98 -7.57
C GLU A 223 -17.63 3.21 -8.14
N THR A 224 -17.76 4.03 -9.19
CA THR A 224 -19.02 4.27 -9.90
C THR A 224 -19.54 3.00 -10.57
N ASP A 225 -18.70 2.28 -11.31
CA ASP A 225 -19.02 0.99 -11.92
C ASP A 225 -19.42 -0.04 -10.84
N THR A 226 -18.76 -0.02 -9.67
CA THR A 226 -19.06 -0.93 -8.55
C THR A 226 -20.39 -0.61 -7.89
N ASP A 227 -20.73 0.68 -7.75
CA ASP A 227 -22.03 1.13 -7.23
C ASP A 227 -23.16 0.84 -8.25
N GLU A 228 -22.92 0.99 -9.56
CA GLU A 228 -23.85 0.59 -10.62
C GLU A 228 -24.04 -0.94 -10.64
N ILE A 229 -22.97 -1.72 -10.53
CA ILE A 229 -23.01 -3.19 -10.41
C ILE A 229 -23.70 -3.60 -9.10
N GLY A 230 -23.52 -2.87 -8.00
CA GLY A 230 -24.20 -3.12 -6.73
C GLY A 230 -25.70 -2.83 -6.82
N THR A 231 -26.07 -1.73 -7.48
CA THR A 231 -27.47 -1.30 -7.64
C THR A 231 -28.22 -2.18 -8.65
N GLY A 232 -27.59 -2.53 -9.77
CA GLY A 232 -28.12 -3.51 -10.73
C GLY A 232 -28.08 -4.94 -10.19
N GLY A 233 -27.09 -5.26 -9.36
CA GLY A 233 -26.89 -6.54 -8.67
C GLY A 233 -27.87 -6.77 -7.51
N ALA A 234 -28.42 -5.71 -6.91
CA ALA A 234 -29.59 -5.79 -6.03
C ALA A 234 -30.91 -6.08 -6.81
N GLY A 235 -30.84 -6.15 -8.15
CA GLY A 235 -31.85 -6.81 -8.99
C GLY A 235 -31.53 -8.28 -9.30
N LEU A 236 -30.35 -8.76 -8.89
CA LEU A 236 -29.85 -10.13 -9.05
C LEU A 236 -29.89 -10.94 -7.74
N ASP A 237 -30.67 -10.52 -6.75
CA ASP A 237 -31.06 -11.32 -5.57
C ASP A 237 -31.55 -12.74 -5.95
N ASP A 238 -31.96 -12.89 -7.22
CA ASP A 238 -32.33 -14.13 -7.88
C ASP A 238 -31.18 -14.78 -8.69
N LEU A 239 -30.07 -15.10 -8.03
CA LEU A 239 -28.98 -15.94 -8.59
C LEU A 239 -29.40 -17.42 -8.86
N GLY A 240 -30.70 -17.67 -9.05
CA GLY A 240 -31.32 -18.95 -9.42
C GLY A 240 -31.72 -19.10 -10.90
N GLY A 241 -31.48 -18.08 -11.74
CA GLY A 241 -31.64 -18.17 -13.20
C GLY A 241 -33.00 -17.72 -13.78
N MET A 242 -33.89 -17.19 -12.96
CA MET A 242 -35.10 -16.46 -13.37
C MET A 242 -35.17 -15.16 -12.56
N SER A 243 -35.70 -14.08 -13.13
CA SER A 243 -36.03 -12.87 -12.35
C SER A 243 -37.35 -13.05 -11.58
N THR A 244 -37.67 -12.13 -10.65
CA THR A 244 -38.98 -12.10 -9.97
C THR A 244 -40.16 -12.09 -10.94
N ALA A 245 -40.02 -11.38 -12.08
CA ALA A 245 -41.02 -11.38 -13.15
C ALA A 245 -41.12 -12.75 -13.83
N MET A 246 -39.97 -13.36 -14.19
CA MET A 246 -39.95 -14.70 -14.78
C MET A 246 -40.46 -15.79 -13.82
N LYS A 247 -40.29 -15.64 -12.50
CA LYS A 247 -40.92 -16.53 -11.51
C LYS A 247 -42.44 -16.39 -11.49
N ALA A 248 -42.96 -15.17 -11.59
CA ALA A 248 -44.40 -14.93 -11.71
C ALA A 248 -44.94 -15.48 -13.04
N GLU A 249 -44.25 -15.23 -14.15
CA GLU A 249 -44.60 -15.75 -15.48
C GLU A 249 -44.53 -17.27 -15.54
N ALA A 250 -43.48 -17.91 -15.01
CA ALA A 250 -43.37 -19.37 -14.94
C ALA A 250 -44.44 -20.00 -14.03
N GLN A 251 -44.85 -19.30 -12.96
CA GLN A 251 -45.97 -19.74 -12.12
C GLN A 251 -47.32 -19.61 -12.84
N VAL A 252 -47.51 -18.57 -13.66
CA VAL A 252 -48.67 -18.40 -14.53
C VAL A 252 -48.68 -19.46 -15.64
N GLU A 253 -47.58 -19.65 -16.37
CA GLU A 253 -47.46 -20.65 -17.44
C GLU A 253 -47.60 -22.08 -16.91
N ALA A 254 -47.07 -22.39 -15.72
CA ALA A 254 -47.29 -23.67 -15.05
C ALA A 254 -48.76 -23.88 -14.66
N ASN A 255 -49.44 -22.85 -14.15
CA ASN A 255 -50.87 -22.91 -13.84
C ASN A 255 -51.71 -23.06 -15.11
N ASP A 256 -51.44 -22.26 -16.14
CA ASP A 256 -52.12 -22.29 -17.44
C ASP A 256 -51.93 -23.65 -18.12
N ALA A 257 -50.74 -24.24 -18.05
CA ALA A 257 -50.48 -25.59 -18.56
C ALA A 257 -51.20 -26.67 -17.74
N LEU A 258 -51.32 -26.52 -16.41
CA LEU A 258 -52.04 -27.46 -15.55
C LEU A 258 -53.56 -27.41 -15.82
N ILE A 259 -54.11 -26.20 -16.00
CA ILE A 259 -55.51 -25.93 -16.34
C ILE A 259 -55.81 -26.38 -17.78
N ALA A 260 -54.98 -26.05 -18.77
CA ALA A 260 -55.19 -26.40 -20.17
C ALA A 260 -55.18 -27.91 -20.43
N ASN A 261 -54.46 -28.67 -19.61
CA ASN A 261 -54.46 -30.14 -19.63
C ASN A 261 -55.45 -30.75 -18.62
N ASN A 262 -56.26 -29.95 -17.93
CA ASN A 262 -57.20 -30.33 -16.86
C ASN A 262 -56.59 -31.21 -15.75
N LEU A 263 -55.28 -31.07 -15.49
CA LEU A 263 -54.59 -31.86 -14.46
C LEU A 263 -54.90 -31.35 -13.04
N ASP A 264 -55.31 -30.08 -12.93
CA ASP A 264 -55.84 -29.51 -11.69
C ASP A 264 -57.22 -30.10 -11.29
N HIS A 265 -57.92 -30.74 -12.23
CA HIS A 265 -59.21 -31.43 -12.02
C HIS A 265 -59.05 -32.92 -11.63
N LEU A 266 -57.83 -33.46 -11.58
CA LEU A 266 -57.58 -34.82 -11.08
C LEU A 266 -57.41 -34.88 -9.55
N MET A 267 -56.82 -33.85 -8.95
CA MET A 267 -56.62 -33.70 -7.49
C MET A 267 -56.48 -32.22 -7.12
N LYS A 268 -57.57 -31.45 -7.10
CA LYS A 268 -57.54 -30.09 -6.53
C LYS A 268 -57.61 -30.12 -5.00
N THR A 269 -57.10 -29.06 -4.38
CA THR A 269 -57.14 -28.85 -2.93
C THR A 269 -58.57 -28.83 -2.40
N ALA A 270 -58.79 -29.43 -1.23
CA ALA A 270 -60.11 -29.66 -0.63
C ALA A 270 -61.06 -28.45 -0.72
N VAL A 271 -62.24 -28.68 -1.31
CA VAL A 271 -63.35 -27.73 -1.34
C VAL A 271 -63.97 -27.55 0.05
N ASN A 272 -64.49 -26.35 0.32
CA ASN A 272 -65.12 -26.03 1.61
C ASN A 272 -66.47 -26.74 1.82
N SER A 273 -67.05 -27.37 0.79
CA SER A 273 -68.31 -28.11 0.88
C SER A 273 -68.43 -29.18 -0.21
N ASN A 274 -68.94 -30.36 0.16
CA ASN A 274 -69.22 -31.47 -0.77
C ASN A 274 -70.25 -31.13 -1.86
N ALA A 275 -70.96 -30.00 -1.76
CA ALA A 275 -71.91 -29.55 -2.77
C ALA A 275 -71.25 -28.98 -4.05
N ASP A 276 -69.94 -28.67 -4.01
CA ASP A 276 -69.20 -28.05 -5.13
C ASP A 276 -68.62 -29.09 -6.12
N MET A 277 -68.66 -30.38 -5.76
CA MET A 277 -68.02 -31.47 -6.50
C MET A 277 -68.60 -31.74 -7.90
N THR A 278 -69.78 -31.18 -8.22
CA THR A 278 -70.49 -31.42 -9.50
C THR A 278 -69.79 -30.85 -10.73
N THR A 279 -68.74 -30.06 -10.54
CA THR A 279 -68.03 -29.33 -11.60
C THR A 279 -66.55 -29.65 -11.69
N GLU A 280 -66.01 -30.48 -10.78
CA GLU A 280 -64.56 -30.70 -10.64
C GLU A 280 -64.02 -31.91 -11.40
N VAL A 281 -64.86 -32.82 -11.90
CA VAL A 281 -64.43 -33.98 -12.69
C VAL A 281 -65.17 -33.98 -14.02
N THR A 282 -64.51 -33.53 -15.09
CA THR A 282 -65.13 -33.44 -16.43
C THR A 282 -65.69 -34.79 -16.90
N ASP A 283 -66.86 -34.74 -17.54
CA ASP A 283 -67.50 -35.89 -18.20
C ASP A 283 -66.56 -36.64 -19.14
N GLY A 284 -66.70 -37.96 -19.20
CA GLY A 284 -65.88 -38.84 -20.03
C GLY A 284 -64.43 -39.05 -19.56
N THR A 285 -63.98 -38.41 -18.48
CA THR A 285 -62.67 -38.69 -17.88
C THR A 285 -62.61 -40.07 -17.23
N VAL A 286 -61.39 -40.58 -17.00
CA VAL A 286 -61.20 -41.87 -16.31
C VAL A 286 -61.78 -41.85 -14.90
N LEU A 287 -61.72 -40.71 -14.19
CA LEU A 287 -62.34 -40.56 -12.87
C LEU A 287 -63.87 -40.51 -12.97
N SER A 288 -64.44 -39.77 -13.93
CA SER A 288 -65.90 -39.79 -14.19
C SER A 288 -66.42 -41.21 -14.43
N ASN A 289 -65.67 -42.03 -15.19
CA ASN A 289 -66.01 -43.44 -15.48
C ASN A 289 -65.81 -44.40 -14.29
N ILE A 290 -65.02 -44.01 -13.28
CA ILE A 290 -64.86 -44.76 -12.02
C ILE A 290 -65.96 -44.36 -11.02
N MET A 291 -66.35 -43.09 -11.01
CA MET A 291 -67.32 -42.51 -10.07
C MET A 291 -68.77 -42.68 -10.52
N THR A 292 -69.03 -42.79 -11.82
CA THR A 292 -70.40 -42.89 -12.37
C THR A 292 -70.49 -43.95 -13.46
N LYS A 293 -71.64 -44.61 -13.55
CA LYS A 293 -71.96 -45.57 -14.62
C LYS A 293 -72.19 -44.92 -16.00
N GLY A 294 -72.35 -43.60 -16.04
CA GLY A 294 -72.85 -42.83 -17.19
C GLY A 294 -71.81 -42.05 -17.96
N SER A 295 -70.58 -41.93 -17.45
CA SER A 295 -69.57 -40.97 -17.93
C SER A 295 -69.98 -39.49 -17.78
N ASP A 296 -70.98 -39.20 -16.95
CA ASP A 296 -71.57 -37.89 -16.68
C ASP A 296 -71.59 -37.69 -15.16
N THR A 297 -70.89 -36.66 -14.65
CA THR A 297 -70.78 -36.41 -13.20
C THR A 297 -71.89 -35.53 -12.64
N SER A 298 -72.77 -34.98 -13.48
CA SER A 298 -73.92 -34.17 -13.06
C SER A 298 -74.88 -34.94 -12.15
N ASP A 299 -74.98 -36.26 -12.39
CA ASP A 299 -75.80 -37.20 -11.62
C ASP A 299 -75.05 -37.84 -10.43
N PHE A 300 -73.78 -37.50 -10.18
CA PHE A 300 -72.99 -38.10 -9.10
C PHE A 300 -73.50 -37.67 -7.72
N SER A 301 -74.06 -38.60 -6.95
CA SER A 301 -74.44 -38.37 -5.55
C SER A 301 -73.47 -39.06 -4.60
N VAL A 302 -72.83 -38.27 -3.73
CA VAL A 302 -71.88 -38.76 -2.71
C VAL A 302 -72.47 -39.83 -1.78
N ALA A 303 -73.80 -39.87 -1.63
CA ALA A 303 -74.52 -40.81 -0.78
C ALA A 303 -74.86 -42.15 -1.46
N THR A 304 -74.73 -42.25 -2.80
CA THR A 304 -75.17 -43.42 -3.58
C THR A 304 -74.12 -43.96 -4.54
N ASP A 305 -73.35 -43.08 -5.18
CA ASP A 305 -72.47 -43.41 -6.30
C ASP A 305 -70.99 -43.43 -5.90
N SER A 306 -70.66 -42.90 -4.72
CA SER A 306 -69.33 -43.09 -4.14
C SER A 306 -69.07 -44.58 -3.84
N LEU A 307 -67.79 -44.95 -3.70
CA LEU A 307 -67.42 -46.24 -3.09
C LEU A 307 -68.00 -46.37 -1.67
N GLU A 308 -68.39 -45.26 -1.06
CA GLU A 308 -69.08 -45.21 0.22
C GLU A 308 -70.57 -45.53 0.10
N GLY A 309 -71.26 -45.12 -0.97
CA GLY A 309 -72.61 -45.59 -1.32
C GLY A 309 -72.62 -47.06 -1.74
N SER A 310 -71.57 -47.54 -2.40
CA SER A 310 -71.38 -48.98 -2.68
C SER A 310 -71.06 -49.78 -1.41
N ARG A 311 -70.26 -49.21 -0.49
CA ARG A 311 -70.02 -49.79 0.84
C ARG A 311 -71.28 -49.79 1.68
N ASP A 312 -72.08 -48.73 1.65
CA ASP A 312 -73.34 -48.63 2.38
C ASP A 312 -74.43 -49.51 1.74
N ALA A 313 -74.38 -49.79 0.44
CA ALA A 313 -75.15 -50.87 -0.16
C ALA A 313 -74.70 -52.25 0.38
N ILE A 314 -73.40 -52.48 0.56
CA ILE A 314 -72.83 -53.71 1.16
C ILE A 314 -73.08 -53.78 2.68
N VAL A 315 -73.15 -52.65 3.40
CA VAL A 315 -73.43 -52.59 4.85
C VAL A 315 -74.93 -52.63 5.12
N ALA A 316 -75.78 -52.04 4.27
CA ALA A 316 -77.21 -52.36 4.24
C ALA A 316 -77.48 -53.84 3.87
N GLN A 317 -76.53 -54.46 3.15
CA GLN A 317 -76.48 -55.90 2.90
C GLN A 317 -75.87 -56.72 4.07
N ASP A 318 -75.32 -56.09 5.12
CA ASP A 318 -74.74 -56.79 6.29
C ASP A 318 -75.50 -56.50 7.62
N THR A 319 -76.18 -55.35 7.76
CA THR A 319 -76.69 -54.88 9.06
C THR A 319 -78.21 -54.69 9.17
N THR A 320 -79.04 -55.29 8.29
CA THR A 320 -80.39 -55.83 8.64
C THR A 320 -81.19 -56.44 7.48
N THR A 321 -80.88 -56.12 6.22
CA THR A 321 -81.81 -56.38 5.09
C THR A 321 -81.53 -57.64 4.24
N ASN A 322 -80.36 -58.27 4.36
CA ASN A 322 -79.94 -59.34 3.45
C ASN A 322 -80.42 -60.75 3.83
N VAL A 323 -81.01 -60.95 5.01
CA VAL A 323 -81.82 -62.16 5.26
C VAL A 323 -82.98 -62.20 4.25
N ALA A 324 -83.62 -61.05 3.98
CA ALA A 324 -84.73 -60.99 3.01
C ALA A 324 -84.30 -61.26 1.56
N ALA A 325 -83.06 -60.90 1.18
CA ALA A 325 -82.54 -61.14 -0.17
C ALA A 325 -81.94 -62.55 -0.36
N ILE A 326 -81.41 -63.18 0.71
CA ILE A 326 -81.11 -64.63 0.72
C ILE A 326 -82.42 -65.46 0.71
N LEU A 327 -83.52 -64.90 1.23
CA LEU A 327 -84.88 -65.48 1.17
C LEU A 327 -85.64 -65.17 -0.13
N VAL A 328 -85.02 -64.53 -1.13
CA VAL A 328 -85.54 -64.55 -2.52
C VAL A 328 -85.21 -65.92 -3.10
N ASP A 329 -86.05 -66.88 -2.74
CA ASP A 329 -85.84 -68.31 -2.93
C ASP A 329 -85.81 -68.70 -4.42
N THR A 330 -84.70 -69.32 -4.85
CA THR A 330 -84.61 -70.00 -6.16
C THR A 330 -85.17 -71.42 -6.13
N GLY A 331 -85.66 -71.92 -4.99
CA GLY A 331 -86.60 -73.04 -4.93
C GLY A 331 -86.66 -73.93 -3.69
N THR A 332 -85.93 -73.65 -2.59
CA THR A 332 -86.10 -74.34 -1.29
C THR A 332 -85.75 -73.51 -0.03
N THR A 333 -86.79 -72.97 0.62
CA THR A 333 -87.09 -73.09 2.07
C THR A 333 -86.12 -72.53 3.14
N LEU A 334 -86.60 -71.56 3.94
CA LEU A 334 -86.14 -71.36 5.33
C LEU A 334 -87.25 -71.46 6.40
N GLU A 335 -88.48 -71.01 6.13
CA GLU A 335 -89.61 -71.17 7.08
C GLU A 335 -89.91 -72.64 7.39
N ALA A 336 -89.77 -73.54 6.41
CA ALA A 336 -90.02 -74.97 6.60
C ALA A 336 -89.07 -75.60 7.63
N HIS A 337 -87.78 -75.28 7.58
CA HIS A 337 -86.78 -75.84 8.49
C HIS A 337 -86.85 -75.26 9.91
N LEU A 338 -87.25 -73.98 10.06
CA LEU A 338 -87.41 -73.37 11.39
C LEU A 338 -88.69 -73.84 12.10
N THR A 339 -89.68 -74.33 11.35
CA THR A 339 -90.86 -75.00 11.89
C THR A 339 -90.50 -76.39 12.42
N ASP A 340 -89.56 -77.10 11.78
CA ASP A 340 -89.10 -78.44 12.17
C ASP A 340 -88.20 -78.47 13.43
N ILE A 341 -87.38 -77.43 13.66
CA ILE A 341 -86.54 -77.34 14.88
C ILE A 341 -87.39 -77.02 16.13
N LYS A 342 -88.58 -76.42 15.98
CA LYS A 342 -89.47 -76.06 17.10
C LYS A 342 -90.44 -77.18 17.45
N GLY A 343 -89.87 -78.31 17.90
CA GLY A 343 -90.63 -79.35 18.61
C GLY A 343 -91.53 -78.74 19.69
N THR A 344 -92.73 -79.29 19.84
CA THR A 344 -93.97 -78.61 20.28
C THR A 344 -94.06 -78.17 21.77
N ALA A 345 -92.94 -77.84 22.42
CA ALA A 345 -92.84 -77.68 23.88
C ALA A 345 -92.16 -76.40 24.40
N PHE A 346 -91.68 -75.47 23.54
CA PHE A 346 -91.10 -74.20 23.99
C PHE A 346 -92.10 -73.04 23.95
N VAL A 347 -92.22 -72.31 25.07
CA VAL A 347 -93.04 -71.09 25.20
C VAL A 347 -92.25 -69.87 24.73
N LYS A 348 -92.95 -68.91 24.12
CA LYS A 348 -92.37 -67.74 23.46
C LYS A 348 -92.05 -66.60 24.46
N ASP A 349 -91.05 -65.78 24.12
CA ASP A 349 -90.75 -64.45 24.69
C ASP A 349 -90.14 -64.41 26.13
N THR A 350 -88.95 -65.00 26.35
CA THR A 350 -88.10 -64.79 27.55
C THR A 350 -86.59 -64.91 27.24
N ASN A 351 -85.71 -64.12 27.90
CA ASN A 351 -84.26 -64.04 27.61
C ASN A 351 -83.36 -64.74 28.65
N SER A 352 -82.20 -65.25 28.20
CA SER A 352 -81.15 -65.89 29.03
C SER A 352 -79.80 -65.15 28.95
N LEU A 353 -78.98 -65.22 30.03
CA LEU A 353 -77.49 -65.06 30.11
C LEU A 353 -76.82 -63.88 30.88
N VAL A 354 -77.50 -63.09 31.73
CA VAL A 354 -76.84 -61.98 32.49
C VAL A 354 -76.16 -62.44 33.81
N ASN A 355 -74.96 -63.07 33.79
CA ASN A 355 -74.17 -63.24 35.05
C ASN A 355 -72.69 -63.70 34.88
N LEU A 356 -71.67 -62.83 35.09
CA LEU A 356 -70.27 -63.34 35.13
C LEU A 356 -69.15 -62.55 35.88
N ALA A 357 -68.95 -61.23 35.69
CA ALA A 357 -67.62 -60.62 35.94
C ALA A 357 -67.58 -59.16 36.48
N GLY A 358 -66.47 -58.78 37.13
CA GLY A 358 -66.06 -57.40 37.47
C GLY A 358 -65.17 -57.25 38.73
N THR A 359 -64.06 -56.46 38.69
CA THR A 359 -63.14 -56.12 39.84
C THR A 359 -62.15 -54.92 39.53
N PRO A 360 -61.52 -54.18 40.51
CA PRO A 360 -60.91 -52.80 40.34
C PRO A 360 -59.38 -52.54 40.70
N GLY A 361 -58.85 -51.27 40.60
CA GLY A 361 -57.41 -50.82 40.69
C GLY A 361 -57.05 -49.42 41.36
N ILE A 362 -55.90 -48.75 41.03
CA ILE A 362 -55.33 -47.50 41.67
C ILE A 362 -55.74 -46.16 40.98
N GLU A 363 -55.96 -45.08 41.74
CA GLU A 363 -56.59 -43.81 41.31
C GLU A 363 -55.63 -42.61 41.06
N LYS A 364 -55.98 -41.70 40.12
CA LYS A 364 -55.28 -40.43 39.82
C LYS A 364 -55.73 -39.25 40.68
N ASN A 365 -54.86 -38.25 40.89
CA ASN A 365 -55.17 -36.99 41.59
C ASN A 365 -55.63 -37.18 43.06
N VAL A 366 -55.20 -38.29 43.68
CA VAL A 366 -55.37 -38.57 45.10
C VAL A 366 -53.98 -38.69 45.72
N ALA A 367 -53.74 -38.05 46.86
CA ALA A 367 -52.44 -38.10 47.54
C ALA A 367 -52.11 -39.54 47.97
N LEU A 368 -50.87 -39.98 47.74
CA LEU A 368 -50.42 -41.33 48.03
C LEU A 368 -49.53 -41.33 49.28
N SER A 369 -50.13 -41.66 50.42
CA SER A 369 -49.43 -41.72 51.71
C SER A 369 -48.72 -43.05 51.94
N ALA A 370 -47.63 -43.00 52.69
CA ALA A 370 -46.81 -44.11 53.15
C ALA A 370 -46.34 -45.05 52.03
N PHE A 371 -45.88 -44.51 50.90
CA PHE A 371 -45.26 -45.34 49.87
C PHE A 371 -43.90 -45.86 50.36
N MET A 372 -43.74 -47.18 50.40
CA MET A 372 -42.60 -47.87 51.01
C MET A 372 -41.67 -48.48 49.96
N PHE A 373 -40.36 -48.38 50.19
CA PHE A 373 -39.32 -48.95 49.32
C PHE A 373 -38.09 -49.37 50.13
N THR A 374 -37.21 -50.20 49.54
CA THR A 374 -35.88 -50.50 50.12
C THR A 374 -34.74 -49.89 49.33
N MET A 375 -33.68 -49.54 50.07
CA MET A 375 -32.34 -49.27 49.56
C MET A 375 -31.43 -50.46 49.91
N VAL A 376 -30.52 -50.82 49.00
CA VAL A 376 -29.63 -51.99 49.10
C VAL A 376 -28.23 -51.67 48.55
N ASP A 377 -27.21 -52.31 49.09
CA ASP A 377 -25.80 -52.15 48.74
C ASP A 377 -25.58 -52.23 47.22
N VAL A 378 -24.78 -51.31 46.67
CA VAL A 378 -24.54 -51.24 45.22
C VAL A 378 -23.82 -52.48 44.67
N THR A 379 -22.96 -53.07 45.49
CA THR A 379 -22.02 -54.16 45.18
C THR A 379 -22.74 -55.48 44.92
N ASP A 380 -23.67 -55.86 45.80
CA ASP A 380 -24.45 -57.10 45.66
C ASP A 380 -25.87 -56.86 45.14
N GLY A 381 -26.49 -55.71 45.42
CA GLY A 381 -27.86 -55.38 45.04
C GLY A 381 -28.95 -56.02 45.90
N TYR A 382 -28.62 -56.57 47.07
CA TYR A 382 -29.54 -57.30 47.94
C TYR A 382 -29.37 -57.03 49.44
N THR A 383 -28.17 -56.67 49.92
CA THR A 383 -27.92 -56.39 51.34
C THR A 383 -28.54 -55.05 51.74
N PRO A 384 -29.46 -54.98 52.73
CA PRO A 384 -30.09 -53.71 53.11
C PRO A 384 -29.15 -52.82 53.93
N GLU A 385 -29.07 -51.53 53.57
CA GLU A 385 -28.24 -50.53 54.27
C GLU A 385 -29.08 -49.57 55.13
N THR A 386 -28.57 -49.25 56.33
CA THR A 386 -29.23 -48.42 57.35
C THR A 386 -28.45 -47.15 57.68
N GLY A 387 -29.12 -46.09 58.10
CA GLY A 387 -28.50 -44.82 58.51
C GLY A 387 -28.18 -43.87 57.36
N LEU A 388 -28.78 -44.07 56.19
CA LEU A 388 -28.48 -43.30 54.97
C LEU A 388 -29.27 -41.99 54.87
N THR A 389 -28.65 -40.98 54.25
CA THR A 389 -29.35 -39.77 53.78
C THR A 389 -29.76 -39.97 52.33
N VAL A 390 -31.01 -40.38 52.11
CA VAL A 390 -31.55 -40.71 50.78
C VAL A 390 -32.18 -39.49 50.11
N THR A 391 -31.83 -39.26 48.84
CA THR A 391 -32.45 -38.23 47.98
C THR A 391 -33.58 -38.85 47.17
N ALA A 392 -34.76 -38.21 47.17
CA ALA A 392 -35.92 -38.62 46.37
C ALA A 392 -36.17 -37.65 45.23
N GLN A 393 -36.47 -38.18 44.04
CA GLN A 393 -36.78 -37.41 42.85
C GLN A 393 -38.00 -38.01 42.12
N ILE A 394 -38.77 -37.14 41.46
CA ILE A 394 -39.95 -37.48 40.69
C ILE A 394 -39.83 -36.94 39.26
N SER A 395 -40.19 -37.78 38.28
CA SER A 395 -40.45 -37.41 36.90
C SER A 395 -41.96 -37.51 36.66
N LYS A 396 -42.53 -36.44 36.13
CA LYS A 396 -43.97 -36.23 35.94
C LYS A 396 -44.26 -36.27 34.44
N ASP A 397 -44.94 -37.31 33.98
CA ASP A 397 -45.22 -37.59 32.56
C ASP A 397 -43.99 -37.40 31.63
N GLY A 398 -42.84 -37.92 32.07
CA GLY A 398 -41.58 -37.88 31.31
C GLY A 398 -40.77 -36.58 31.41
N ALA A 399 -41.23 -35.59 32.19
CA ALA A 399 -40.43 -34.40 32.49
C ALA A 399 -39.11 -34.76 33.22
N ALA A 400 -38.12 -33.87 33.15
CA ALA A 400 -36.85 -34.06 33.85
C ALA A 400 -37.05 -34.27 35.37
N PHE A 401 -36.23 -35.13 35.98
CA PHE A 401 -36.34 -35.43 37.41
C PHE A 401 -36.09 -34.20 38.28
N VAL A 402 -37.10 -33.83 39.06
CA VAL A 402 -37.02 -32.80 40.11
C VAL A 402 -37.00 -33.47 41.49
N ALA A 403 -36.53 -32.76 42.51
CA ALA A 403 -36.63 -33.26 43.89
C ALA A 403 -38.11 -33.46 44.27
N ALA A 404 -38.43 -34.53 45.00
CA ALA A 404 -39.74 -34.70 45.59
C ALA A 404 -39.97 -33.65 46.69
N ASN A 405 -41.22 -33.24 46.91
CA ASN A 405 -41.55 -32.17 47.85
C ASN A 405 -41.22 -32.53 49.31
N ASN A 406 -41.28 -33.82 49.67
CA ASN A 406 -41.10 -34.32 51.03
C ASN A 406 -39.82 -35.14 51.21
N SER A 407 -39.24 -35.10 52.42
CA SER A 407 -38.02 -35.81 52.78
C SER A 407 -38.26 -37.30 53.07
N VAL A 408 -37.33 -38.16 52.62
CA VAL A 408 -37.33 -39.59 52.95
C VAL A 408 -37.01 -39.80 54.44
N SER A 409 -37.65 -40.79 55.06
CA SER A 409 -37.34 -41.24 56.43
C SER A 409 -37.04 -42.74 56.46
N GLU A 410 -36.00 -43.13 57.20
CA GLU A 410 -35.71 -44.55 57.49
C GLU A 410 -36.76 -45.14 58.43
N ILE A 411 -37.12 -46.40 58.22
CA ILE A 411 -37.95 -47.20 59.12
C ILE A 411 -37.07 -48.14 59.93
N SER A 412 -36.42 -49.10 59.26
CA SER A 412 -35.33 -49.96 59.76
C SER A 412 -34.91 -50.94 58.67
N ALA A 413 -33.76 -51.60 58.82
CA ALA A 413 -33.32 -52.73 57.98
C ALA A 413 -33.38 -52.43 56.46
N GLY A 414 -32.96 -51.23 56.07
CA GLY A 414 -32.95 -50.75 54.68
C GLY A 414 -34.32 -50.45 54.07
N TRP A 415 -35.41 -50.50 54.84
CA TRP A 415 -36.72 -49.98 54.43
C TRP A 415 -36.87 -48.50 54.78
N TYR A 416 -37.36 -47.74 53.81
CA TYR A 416 -37.60 -46.30 53.85
C TYR A 416 -39.02 -46.01 53.34
N LYS A 417 -39.51 -44.79 53.63
CA LYS A 417 -40.80 -44.30 53.13
C LYS A 417 -40.75 -42.84 52.72
N ILE A 418 -41.71 -42.48 51.87
CA ILE A 418 -42.04 -41.10 51.49
C ILE A 418 -43.57 -40.96 51.36
N ASP A 419 -44.08 -39.76 51.56
CA ASP A 419 -45.46 -39.38 51.28
C ASP A 419 -45.48 -38.48 50.03
N PHE A 420 -46.24 -38.85 49.00
CA PHE A 420 -46.43 -38.04 47.79
C PHE A 420 -47.73 -37.25 47.88
N ASP A 421 -47.66 -35.94 47.63
CA ASP A 421 -48.84 -35.08 47.70
C ASP A 421 -49.75 -35.21 46.47
N GLN A 422 -50.96 -34.65 46.55
CA GLN A 422 -51.93 -34.69 45.45
C GLN A 422 -51.38 -34.07 44.15
N ALA A 423 -50.59 -33.00 44.25
CA ALA A 423 -50.01 -32.30 43.10
C ALA A 423 -48.81 -33.07 42.50
N GLU A 424 -48.20 -33.99 43.25
CA GLU A 424 -47.26 -34.99 42.73
C GLU A 424 -47.96 -36.20 42.11
N MET A 425 -49.17 -36.55 42.58
CA MET A 425 -49.98 -37.68 42.10
C MET A 425 -50.98 -37.37 40.97
N ASN A 426 -51.08 -36.12 40.51
CA ASN A 426 -52.01 -35.70 39.45
C ASN A 426 -51.42 -35.86 38.03
N TYR A 427 -50.79 -37.00 37.76
CA TYR A 427 -50.16 -37.33 36.47
C TYR A 427 -50.42 -38.80 36.12
N ASP A 428 -50.46 -39.12 34.84
CA ASP A 428 -50.88 -40.45 34.36
C ASP A 428 -49.77 -41.48 34.55
N THR A 429 -48.54 -41.10 34.25
CA THR A 429 -47.35 -41.95 34.41
C THR A 429 -46.31 -41.24 35.25
N LEU A 430 -46.07 -41.79 36.43
CA LEU A 430 -45.10 -41.26 37.39
C LEU A 430 -43.92 -42.21 37.50
N ALA A 431 -42.71 -41.65 37.40
CA ALA A 431 -41.48 -42.35 37.70
C ALA A 431 -40.80 -41.71 38.92
N TRP A 432 -40.59 -42.50 39.96
CA TRP A 432 -39.87 -42.09 41.17
C TRP A 432 -38.48 -42.70 41.17
N ARG A 433 -37.49 -41.95 41.65
CA ARG A 433 -36.09 -42.39 41.81
C ARG A 433 -35.58 -42.02 43.19
N PHE A 434 -34.92 -42.98 43.85
CA PHE A 434 -34.31 -42.83 45.17
C PHE A 434 -32.82 -43.20 45.10
N SER A 435 -31.95 -42.37 45.67
CA SER A 435 -30.48 -42.51 45.58
C SER A 435 -29.75 -42.13 46.88
N ALA A 436 -28.62 -42.80 47.16
CA ALA A 436 -27.75 -42.54 48.31
C ALA A 436 -26.34 -43.13 48.08
N THR A 437 -25.30 -42.53 48.66
CA THR A 437 -23.92 -43.05 48.58
C THR A 437 -23.81 -44.42 49.25
N GLY A 438 -23.17 -45.39 48.57
CA GLY A 438 -23.04 -46.79 49.03
C GLY A 438 -24.09 -47.72 48.41
N CYS A 439 -25.32 -47.22 48.26
CA CYS A 439 -26.45 -47.97 47.73
C CYS A 439 -26.61 -47.94 46.21
N ARG A 440 -27.39 -48.90 45.70
CA ARG A 440 -27.96 -48.88 44.36
C ARG A 440 -29.19 -47.98 44.31
N ASP A 441 -29.27 -47.14 43.28
CA ASP A 441 -30.47 -46.36 42.97
C ASP A 441 -31.69 -47.25 42.69
N ARG A 442 -32.85 -46.86 43.21
CA ARG A 442 -34.12 -47.54 42.95
C ARG A 442 -35.07 -46.63 42.19
N SER A 443 -35.55 -47.11 41.04
CA SER A 443 -36.58 -46.43 40.25
C SER A 443 -37.85 -47.28 40.16
N ILE A 444 -39.02 -46.65 40.26
CA ILE A 444 -40.34 -47.29 40.19
C ILE A 444 -41.24 -46.45 39.31
N THR A 445 -41.92 -47.08 38.34
CA THR A 445 -42.92 -46.43 37.50
C THR A 445 -44.31 -46.95 37.87
N VAL A 446 -45.27 -46.04 38.02
CA VAL A 446 -46.69 -46.35 38.27
C VAL A 446 -47.59 -45.64 37.28
N THR A 447 -48.75 -46.22 37.05
CA THR A 447 -49.85 -45.64 36.28
C THR A 447 -51.07 -45.45 37.17
N THR A 448 -51.78 -44.35 36.98
CA THR A 448 -53.01 -44.03 37.70
C THR A 448 -54.23 -44.16 36.77
N SER A 449 -55.43 -44.33 37.33
CA SER A 449 -56.71 -44.42 36.58
C SER A 449 -57.82 -43.56 37.18
#